data_AF-A1RBW3-F1
#
_entry.id   AF-A1RBW3-F1
#
_cell.length_a   1.000
_cell.length_b   1.000
_cell.length_c   1.000
_cell.angle_alpha   90.00
_cell.angle_beta   90.00
_cell.angle_gamma   90.00
#
_symmetry.space_group_name_H-M   'P 1'
#
loop_
_entity.id
_entity.type
_entity.pdbx_description
1 polymer ?
#
loop_
_entity_poly.entity_id
_entity_poly.type
_entity_poly.pdbx_seq_one_letter_code
_entity_poly.pdbx_strand_id
1 'polypeptide(L)' 'MEIYMWWLDLHLDSKEWLRENLRAEELPLQVLQHIAEAGGPHPDKVSGVLTVADWDFIETQSEFVD' A
#
# COMPACT_ATOMS: atom_id res chain seq x y z
N MET A 1 5.60 4.47 -10.66
CA MET A 1 4.38 3.68 -10.96
C MET A 1 3.32 4.23 -10.03
N GLU A 2 2.17 4.65 -10.56
CA GLU A 2 1.12 5.27 -9.75
C GLU A 2 0.33 4.21 -8.97
N ILE A 3 -0.02 4.47 -7.70
CA ILE A 3 -0.71 3.51 -6.83
C ILE A 3 -2.01 2.95 -7.42
N TYR A 4 -2.80 3.76 -8.11
CA TYR A 4 -4.07 3.30 -8.69
C TYR A 4 -3.89 2.17 -9.72
N MET A 5 -2.71 2.03 -10.32
CA MET A 5 -2.45 1.02 -11.35
C MET A 5 -2.31 -0.40 -10.78
N TRP A 6 -1.85 -0.52 -9.53
CA TRP A 6 -1.63 -1.81 -8.87
C TRP A 6 -2.52 -2.00 -7.64
N TRP A 7 -3.16 -0.94 -7.16
CA TRP A 7 -4.10 -1.01 -6.04
C TRP A 7 -5.23 -1.99 -6.29
N LEU A 8 -5.77 -2.07 -7.50
CA LEU A 8 -6.87 -2.99 -7.80
C LEU A 8 -6.47 -4.46 -7.58
N ASP A 9 -5.26 -4.82 -7.95
CA ASP A 9 -4.71 -6.18 -7.86
C ASP A 9 -4.07 -6.49 -6.50
N LEU A 10 -3.87 -5.48 -5.63
CA LEU A 10 -3.36 -5.70 -4.29
C LEU A 10 -4.31 -6.58 -3.46
N HIS A 11 -3.72 -7.51 -2.70
CA HIS A 11 -4.46 -8.40 -1.81
C HIS A 11 -5.31 -7.63 -0.79
N LEU A 12 -6.48 -8.17 -0.48
CA LEU A 12 -7.44 -7.53 0.42
C LEU A 12 -6.87 -7.30 1.82
N ASP A 13 -6.19 -8.30 2.38
CA ASP A 13 -5.55 -8.21 3.70
C ASP A 13 -4.54 -7.05 3.79
N SER A 14 -3.83 -6.80 2.71
CA SER A 14 -2.83 -5.73 2.61
C SER A 14 -3.48 -4.37 2.41
N LYS A 15 -4.59 -4.31 1.66
CA LYS A 15 -5.43 -3.11 1.59
C LYS A 15 -5.98 -2.74 2.97
N GLU A 16 -6.54 -3.71 3.69
CA GLU A 16 -7.07 -3.51 5.05
C GLU A 16 -5.98 -3.01 6.00
N TRP A 17 -4.83 -3.69 6.02
CA TRP A 17 -3.72 -3.27 6.86
C TRP A 17 -3.25 -1.84 6.55
N LEU A 18 -3.11 -1.48 5.26
CA LEU A 18 -2.69 -0.14 4.84
C LEU A 18 -3.69 0.95 5.25
N ARG A 19 -4.99 0.63 5.25
CA ARG A 19 -6.05 1.55 5.69
C ARG A 19 -6.08 1.71 7.20
N GLU A 20 -5.83 0.65 7.96
CA GLU A 20 -5.77 0.69 9.43
C GLU A 20 -4.48 1.35 9.95
N ASN A 21 -3.39 1.26 9.19
CA ASN A 21 -2.06 1.74 9.55
C ASN A 21 -1.62 2.87 8.61
N LEU A 22 -2.49 3.86 8.42
CA LEU A 22 -2.20 5.03 7.59
C LEU A 22 -0.90 5.71 8.03
N ARG A 23 -0.06 6.07 7.05
CA ARG A 23 1.23 6.74 7.25
C ARG A 23 2.26 5.92 8.05
N ALA A 24 2.12 4.59 8.06
CA ALA A 24 3.13 3.73 8.68
C ALA A 24 4.52 3.96 8.05
N GLU A 25 5.53 4.17 8.90
CA GLU A 25 6.91 4.36 8.47
C GLU A 25 7.55 3.06 7.95
N GLU A 26 7.06 1.92 8.45
CA GLU A 26 7.51 0.59 8.08
C GLU A 26 6.33 -0.28 7.65
N LEU A 27 6.50 -1.01 6.55
CA LEU A 27 5.51 -1.95 6.05
C LEU A 27 5.93 -3.39 6.39
N PRO A 28 4.99 -4.24 6.85
CA PRO A 28 5.25 -5.66 7.04
C PRO A 28 5.76 -6.30 5.74
N LEU A 29 6.65 -7.28 5.88
CA LEU A 29 7.23 -7.98 4.72
C LEU A 29 6.15 -8.61 3.80
N GLN A 30 5.02 -9.03 4.37
CA GLN A 30 3.90 -9.56 3.59
C GLN A 30 3.25 -8.47 2.72
N VAL A 31 2.97 -7.29 3.29
CA VAL A 31 2.41 -6.15 2.55
C VAL A 31 3.37 -5.72 1.43
N LEU A 32 4.67 -5.69 1.70
CA LEU A 32 5.72 -5.40 0.71
C LEU A 32 5.74 -6.40 -0.45
N GLN A 33 5.62 -7.70 -0.16
CA GLN A 33 5.57 -8.75 -1.19
C GLN A 33 4.32 -8.60 -2.05
N HIS A 34 3.15 -8.43 -1.44
CA HIS A 34 1.91 -8.26 -2.20
C HIS A 34 1.92 -6.98 -3.06
N ILE A 35 2.53 -5.88 -2.59
CA ILE A 35 2.73 -4.67 -3.40
C ILE A 35 3.58 -4.99 -4.64
N ALA A 36 4.69 -5.72 -4.46
CA ALA A 36 5.56 -6.11 -5.58
C ALA A 36 4.85 -7.04 -6.57
N GLU A 37 4.09 -8.01 -6.08
CA GLU A 37 3.30 -8.95 -6.89
C GLU A 37 2.20 -8.25 -7.70
N ALA A 38 1.57 -7.21 -7.14
CA ALA A 38 0.59 -6.38 -7.83
C ALA A 38 1.22 -5.44 -8.89
N GLY A 39 2.54 -5.42 -9.03
CA GLY A 39 3.27 -4.52 -9.95
C GLY A 39 3.57 -3.14 -9.36
N GLY A 40 3.45 -2.99 -8.05
CA GLY A 40 3.86 -1.82 -7.30
C GLY A 40 5.38 -1.73 -7.09
N PRO A 41 5.84 -0.73 -6.31
CA PRO A 41 7.26 -0.54 -6.03
C PRO A 41 7.87 -1.78 -5.36
N HIS A 42 8.94 -2.31 -5.95
CA HIS A 42 9.72 -3.39 -5.35
C HIS A 42 10.68 -2.79 -4.32
N PRO A 43 10.72 -3.30 -3.08
CA PRO A 43 11.68 -2.82 -2.09
C PRO A 43 13.08 -3.35 -2.45
N ASP A 44 13.89 -2.53 -3.12
CA ASP A 44 15.35 -2.62 -2.97
C ASP A 44 15.77 -2.07 -1.57
N LYS A 45 14.86 -1.36 -0.90
CA LYS A 45 14.97 -0.91 0.50
C LYS A 45 13.64 -1.09 1.23
N VAL A 46 13.72 -1.53 2.49
CA VAL A 46 12.57 -1.82 3.37
C VAL A 46 11.87 -0.54 3.86
N SER A 47 12.54 0.62 3.80
CA SER A 47 12.00 1.91 4.23
C SER A 47 11.55 2.77 3.06
N GLY A 48 10.34 3.35 3.14
CA GLY A 48 9.88 4.39 2.21
C GLY A 48 9.36 3.88 0.86
N VAL A 49 8.60 2.79 0.87
CA VAL A 49 8.03 2.18 -0.36
C VAL A 49 6.84 2.98 -0.90
N LEU A 50 6.04 3.57 -0.01
CA LEU A 50 4.90 4.41 -0.37
C LEU A 50 5.26 5.88 -0.14
N THR A 51 4.98 6.69 -1.16
CA THR A 51 5.14 8.14 -1.12
C THR A 51 3.98 8.80 -0.37
N VAL A 52 4.10 10.09 -0.08
CA VAL A 52 2.99 10.87 0.53
C VAL A 52 1.72 10.79 -0.34
N ALA A 53 1.87 10.87 -1.66
CA ALA A 53 0.75 10.78 -2.59
C ALA A 53 0.08 9.40 -2.60
N ASP A 54 0.87 8.33 -2.43
CA ASP A 54 0.32 6.97 -2.31
C ASP A 54 -0.53 6.83 -1.04
N TRP A 55 -0.05 7.39 0.07
CA TRP A 55 -0.79 7.43 1.32
C TRP A 55 -2.05 8.30 1.23
N ASP A 56 -1.99 9.46 0.56
CA ASP A 56 -3.16 10.32 0.33
C ASP A 56 -4.23 9.53 -0.44
N PHE A 57 -3.85 8.76 -1.45
CA PHE A 57 -4.77 7.90 -2.18
C PHE A 57 -5.37 6.81 -1.29
N ILE A 58 -4.56 6.11 -0.49
CA ILE A 58 -5.05 5.06 0.42
C ILE A 58 -6.08 5.64 1.40
N GLU A 59 -5.84 6.84 1.93
CA GLU A 59 -6.75 7.55 2.82
C GLU A 59 -8.11 7.81 2.15
N THR A 60 -8.16 8.20 0.87
CA THR A 60 -9.46 8.34 0.17
C THR A 60 -10.16 7.01 -0.07
N GLN A 61 -9.44 5.89 -0.05
CA GLN A 61 -10.01 4.54 -0.18
C GLN A 61 -10.50 3.97 1.16
N SER A 62 -10.20 4.63 2.28
CA SER A 62 -10.62 4.21 3.63
C SER A 62 -12.03 4.64 4.01
N GLU A 63 -12.62 5.64 3.32
CA GLU A 63 -13.95 6.19 3.64
C GLU A 63 -15.15 5.22 3.47
N PHE A 64 -14.91 3.93 3.19
CA PHE A 64 -15.95 2.94 2.89
C PHE A 64 -15.85 1.62 3.67
N VAL A 65 -15.05 1.54 4.74
CA VAL A 65 -15.00 0.34 5.60
C VAL A 65 -15.80 0.63 6.87
N ASP A 66 -17.09 0.28 6.84
CA ASP A 66 -17.99 0.16 8.01
C ASP A 66 -18.37 -1.32 8.17
#